data_AF-A0A392QQ88-F1
#
_entry.id   AF-A0A392QQ88-F1
#
_cell.length_a   1.000
_cell.length_b   1.000
_cell.length_c   1.000
_cell.angle_alpha   90.00
_cell.angle_beta   90.00
_cell.angle_gamma   90.00
#
_symmetry.space_group_name_H-M   'P 1'
#
loop_
_entity.id
_entity.type
_entity.pdbx_description
1 polymer ?
#
loop_
_entity_poly.entity_id
_entity_poly.type
_entity_poly.pdbx_seq_one_letter_code
_entity_poly.pdbx_strand_id
1 'polypeptide(L)' 'SSIKLSKNPIMHGRCKHIDVRFHFLRDLAKEGIIELKHCRSQDQLADLMTKPLKMEAFLKLKSGLGMLVK' A
#
# COMPACT_ATOMS: atom_id res chain seq x y z
N SER A 1 -8.03 2.67 -1.98
CA SER A 1 -6.80 2.26 -1.26
C SER A 1 -7.13 1.98 0.19
N SER A 2 -6.31 1.19 0.88
CA SER A 2 -6.49 0.88 2.31
C SER A 2 -6.46 2.14 3.20
N ILE A 3 -5.77 3.21 2.77
CA ILE A 3 -5.76 4.51 3.45
C ILE A 3 -7.10 5.23 3.34
N LYS A 4 -7.77 5.20 2.18
CA LYS A 4 -9.10 5.83 2.03
C LYS A 4 -10.14 5.07 2.85
N LEU A 5 -10.02 3.75 2.88
CA LEU A 5 -10.77 2.91 3.79
C LEU A 5 -10.51 3.37 5.24
N SER A 6 -9.26 3.45 5.71
CA SER A 6 -8.99 3.78 7.13
C SER A 6 -9.65 5.08 7.61
N LYS A 7 -9.91 6.03 6.69
CA LYS A 7 -10.63 7.28 6.94
C LYS A 7 -12.17 7.21 6.81
N ASN A 8 -12.74 6.27 6.05
CA ASN A 8 -14.20 6.17 5.84
C ASN A 8 -14.70 4.69 5.90
N PRO A 9 -15.49 4.32 6.93
CA PRO A 9 -15.94 2.94 7.16
C PRO A 9 -17.07 2.44 6.25
N ILE A 10 -17.63 3.23 5.33
CA ILE A 10 -18.89 2.86 4.64
C ILE A 10 -18.69 1.82 3.50
N MET A 11 -17.47 1.38 3.18
CA MET A 11 -17.23 0.37 2.13
C MET A 11 -17.02 -1.05 2.69
N HIS A 12 -18.11 -1.78 2.91
CA HIS A 12 -18.07 -3.21 3.27
C HIS A 12 -18.76 -4.07 2.21
N GLY A 13 -17.98 -4.85 1.46
CA GLY A 13 -18.53 -5.79 0.49
C GLY A 13 -17.67 -7.02 0.22
N ARG A 14 -16.33 -6.93 0.18
CA ARG A 14 -15.47 -8.06 -0.24
C ARG A 14 -14.07 -8.16 0.40
N CYS A 15 -13.83 -7.53 1.55
CA CYS A 15 -12.46 -7.31 2.03
C CYS A 15 -12.21 -7.67 3.52
N LYS A 16 -12.67 -8.84 4.01
CA LYS A 16 -12.50 -9.24 5.43
C LYS A 16 -11.06 -9.14 5.94
N HIS A 17 -10.07 -9.57 5.15
CA HIS A 17 -8.65 -9.51 5.52
C HIS A 17 -8.07 -8.08 5.55
N ILE A 18 -8.73 -7.14 4.86
CA ILE A 18 -8.39 -5.72 4.90
C ILE A 18 -9.05 -5.09 6.12
N ASP A 19 -10.27 -5.49 6.45
CA ASP A 19 -11.08 -4.96 7.56
C ASP A 19 -10.38 -5.14 8.92
N VAL A 20 -9.88 -6.35 9.20
CA VAL A 20 -9.14 -6.63 10.46
C VAL A 20 -7.88 -5.79 10.57
N ARG A 21 -7.04 -5.76 9.52
CA ARG A 21 -5.80 -4.96 9.51
C ARG A 21 -6.07 -3.46 9.54
N PHE A 22 -7.18 -3.04 8.99
CA PHE A 22 -7.62 -1.66 8.99
C PHE A 22 -8.00 -1.18 10.39
N HIS A 23 -8.71 -1.99 11.18
CA HIS A 23 -9.12 -1.58 12.53
C HIS A 23 -7.87 -1.31 13.37
N PHE A 24 -6.94 -2.24 13.34
CA PHE A 24 -5.64 -2.11 13.97
C PHE A 24 -4.88 -0.84 13.53
N LEU A 25 -4.72 -0.62 12.23
CA LEU A 25 -4.01 0.57 11.71
C LEU A 25 -4.73 1.89 12.03
N ARG A 26 -6.06 1.89 12.07
CA ARG A 26 -6.87 3.05 12.41
C ARG A 26 -6.67 3.43 13.88
N ASP A 27 -6.67 2.44 14.77
CA ASP A 27 -6.54 2.70 16.20
C ASP A 27 -5.14 3.24 16.52
N LEU A 28 -4.09 2.62 15.97
CA LEU A 28 -2.71 3.14 16.07
C LEU A 28 -2.57 4.56 15.49
N ALA A 29 -3.28 4.87 14.40
CA ALA A 29 -3.26 6.21 13.81
C ALA A 29 -4.02 7.24 14.67
N LYS A 30 -5.14 6.85 15.30
CA LYS A 30 -5.90 7.69 16.23
C LYS A 30 -5.13 7.97 17.52
N GLU A 31 -4.39 6.99 18.01
CA GLU A 31 -3.50 7.11 19.16
C GLU A 31 -2.22 7.91 18.85
N GLY A 32 -2.00 8.28 17.58
CA GLY A 32 -0.82 9.03 17.14
C GLY A 32 0.46 8.22 17.09
N ILE A 33 0.38 6.90 17.25
CA ILE A 33 1.53 5.98 17.20
C ILE A 33 2.08 5.89 15.78
N ILE A 34 1.20 5.95 14.77
CA ILE A 34 1.60 5.90 13.35
C ILE A 34 0.90 6.99 12.53
N GLU A 35 1.55 7.40 11.43
CA GLU A 35 0.97 8.30 10.43
C GLU A 35 0.78 7.57 9.10
N LEU A 36 -0.43 7.60 8.56
CA LEU A 36 -0.73 6.99 7.26
C LEU A 36 -0.44 7.97 6.11
N LYS A 37 0.69 7.78 5.43
CA LYS A 37 1.08 8.58 4.24
C LYS A 37 0.69 7.88 2.94
N HIS A 38 0.16 8.65 1.99
CA HIS A 38 -0.15 8.14 0.66
C HIS A 38 1.13 7.98 -0.16
N CYS A 39 1.40 6.76 -0.63
CA CYS A 39 2.41 6.48 -1.64
C CYS A 39 1.75 6.37 -3.02
N ARG A 40 2.33 7.04 -4.03
CA ARG A 40 1.88 6.93 -5.42
C ARG A 40 2.25 5.55 -5.96
N SER A 41 1.43 4.98 -6.84
CA SER A 41 1.67 3.63 -7.39
C SER A 41 3.05 3.51 -8.06
N GLN A 42 3.55 4.58 -8.67
CA GLN A 42 4.85 4.62 -9.34
C GLN A 42 6.05 4.51 -8.39
N ASP A 43 5.81 4.66 -7.09
CA ASP A 43 6.83 4.64 -6.05
C ASP A 43 6.54 3.52 -5.02
N GLN A 44 5.45 2.78 -5.21
CA GLN A 44 5.06 1.67 -4.34
C GLN A 44 5.84 0.40 -4.72
N LEU A 45 7.03 0.21 -4.14
CA LEU A 45 7.92 -0.92 -4.43
C LEU A 45 7.24 -2.30 -4.30
N ALA A 46 6.28 -2.44 -3.38
CA ALA A 46 5.51 -3.67 -3.19
C ALA A 46 4.67 -4.07 -4.44
N ASP A 47 4.37 -3.13 -5.34
CA ASP A 47 3.67 -3.42 -6.59
C ASP A 47 4.48 -4.36 -7.49
N LEU A 48 5.82 -4.36 -7.37
CA LEU A 48 6.70 -5.27 -8.10
C LEU A 48 6.37 -6.74 -7.84
N MET A 49 5.96 -7.07 -6.62
CA MET A 49 5.69 -8.45 -6.19
C MET A 49 4.19 -8.82 -6.24
N THR A 50 3.31 -7.84 -6.42
CA THR A 50 1.85 -8.03 -6.24
C THR A 50 1.03 -7.72 -7.48
N LYS A 51 1.63 -7.12 -8.52
CA LYS A 51 0.92 -6.72 -9.74
C LYS A 51 1.70 -7.09 -11.00
N PRO A 52 1.00 -7.41 -12.10
CA PRO A 52 1.61 -7.45 -13.42
C PRO A 52 1.87 -6.00 -13.89
N LEU A 53 3.14 -5.63 -14.03
CA LEU A 53 3.57 -4.28 -14.40
C LEU A 53 4.09 -4.22 -15.84
N LYS A 54 3.94 -3.05 -16.47
CA LYS A 54 4.65 -2.74 -17.73
C LYS A 54 6.15 -2.67 -17.46
N MET A 55 6.96 -2.99 -18.48
CA MET A 55 8.42 -3.08 -18.36
C MET A 55 9.05 -1.81 -17.75
N GLU A 56 8.64 -0.62 -18.19
CA GLU A 56 9.14 0.65 -17.66
C GLU A 56 8.90 0.81 -16.15
N ALA A 57 7.66 0.52 -15.70
CA ALA A 57 7.31 0.58 -14.28
C ALA A 57 8.05 -0.50 -13.46
N PHE A 58 8.20 -1.70 -14.03
CA PHE A 58 8.96 -2.78 -13.43
C PHE A 58 10.43 -2.39 -13.22
N LEU A 59 11.10 -1.84 -14.25
CA LEU A 59 12.49 -1.41 -14.16
C LEU A 59 12.69 -0.28 -13.15
N LYS A 60 11.78 0.71 -13.13
CA LYS A 60 11.82 1.81 -12.15
C LYS A 60 11.73 1.26 -10.71
N LEU A 61 10.73 0.42 -10.42
CA LEU A 61 10.54 -0.14 -9.07
C LEU A 61 11.66 -1.12 -8.70
N LYS A 62 12.16 -1.92 -9.66
CA LYS A 62 13.31 -2.82 -9.48
C LYS A 62 14.58 -2.04 -9.09
N SER A 63 14.85 -0.92 -9.77
CA SER A 63 15.95 -0.04 -9.40
C SER A 63 15.78 0.53 -7.99
N GLY A 64 14.55 0.86 -7.59
CA GLY A 64 14.24 1.33 -6.24
C GLY A 64 14.48 0.30 -5.13
N LEU A 65 14.52 -1.00 -5.47
CA LEU A 65 14.91 -2.08 -4.55
C LEU A 65 16.44 -2.32 -4.50
N GLY A 66 17.23 -1.54 -5.25
CA GLY A 66 18.68 -1.75 -5.32
C GLY A 66 19.10 -2.96 -6.16
N MET A 67 18.18 -3.53 -6.95
CA MET A 67 18.48 -4.66 -7.83
C MET A 67 19.13 -4.15 -9.13
N LEU A 68 20.45 -3.99 -9.10
CA LEU A 68 21.24 -3.61 -10.27
C LEU A 68 21.28 -4.75 -11.29
N VAL A 69 21.04 -4.42 -12.56
CA VAL A 69 21.33 -5.34 -13.68
C VAL A 69 22.80 -5.11 -14.01
N LYS A 70 23.63 -6.16 -13.88
CA LYS A 70 25.00 -6.15 -14.40
C LYS A 70 24.98 -6.03 -15.93
#